data_AF-A0A1B7ZD60-F1
#
_entry.id   AF-A0A1B7ZD60-F1
#
_cell.length_a   1.000
_cell.length_b   1.000
_cell.length_c   1.000
_cell.angle_alpha   90.00
_cell.angle_beta   90.00
_cell.angle_gamma   90.00
#
_symmetry.space_group_name_H-M   'P 1'
#
loop_
_entity.id
_entity.type
_entity.pdbx_description
1 polymer ?
#
loop_
_entity_poly.entity_id
_entity_poly.type
_entity_poly.pdbx_seq_one_letter_code
_entity_poly.pdbx_strand_id
1 'polypeptide(L)'
;MNVLANPIVFIVSLILISLSIFFNWSRWAYSILIILTTLTFSLQVSFLYVNSLIKKKTGIQENFRLLPLKFGFYIFNRINSILKMTSEVFLKNTRRSNYSSIYSKYSTQISTATIYLLRCDNKEGKPENQNEWDEIQKITKDIPEYIKQISKYAASFDTTLWFSNEDKTKGMLDALIACGEFTACFSLIAHLIRFHDEDIKPGGVLNSIYINTLELWRSFCSNPYYLLTERIPEQTITRLNK
;
A
#
# COMPACT_ATOMS: atom_id res chain seq x y z
N MET A 1 13.84 17.68 33.27
CA MET A 1 13.42 17.59 34.69
C MET A 1 11.95 17.96 34.78
N ASN A 2 11.01 17.00 34.69
CA ASN A 2 9.60 17.30 34.94
C ASN A 2 9.31 17.14 36.42
N VAL A 3 9.40 18.26 37.13
CA VAL A 3 9.23 18.43 38.57
C VAL A 3 7.88 17.84 39.03
N LEU A 4 6.81 17.94 38.22
CA LEU A 4 5.44 17.63 38.63
C LEU A 4 5.11 16.15 38.95
N ALA A 5 5.89 15.18 38.45
CA ALA A 5 5.60 13.75 38.64
C ALA A 5 6.44 13.08 39.74
N ASN A 6 7.29 13.85 40.45
CA ASN A 6 8.12 13.32 41.52
C ASN A 6 7.34 13.31 42.84
N PRO A 7 7.29 12.21 43.61
CA PRO A 7 6.64 12.18 44.93
C PRO A 7 7.20 13.26 45.88
N ILE A 8 8.46 13.67 45.69
CA ILE A 8 9.08 14.77 46.44
C ILE A 8 8.33 16.10 46.22
N VAL A 9 7.79 16.33 45.02
CA VAL A 9 7.11 17.58 44.67
C VAL A 9 5.72 17.67 45.28
N PHE A 10 5.04 16.53 45.46
CA PHE A 10 3.80 16.46 46.23
C PHE A 10 4.07 16.81 47.71
N ILE A 11 5.13 16.25 48.30
CA ILE A 11 5.53 16.54 49.69
C ILE A 11 5.90 18.02 49.85
N VAL A 12 6.70 18.58 48.92
CA VAL A 12 7.06 20.01 48.94
C VAL A 12 5.83 20.90 48.80
N SER A 13 4.85 20.51 47.97
CA SER A 13 3.60 21.28 47.80
C SER A 13 2.69 21.25 49.05
N LEU A 14 2.64 20.13 49.78
CA LEU A 14 1.97 20.02 51.08
C LEU A 14 2.63 20.90 52.15
N ILE A 15 3.96 20.95 52.15
CA ILE A 15 4.73 21.80 53.05
C ILE A 15 4.46 23.28 52.75
N LEU A 16 4.43 23.68 51.48
CA LEU A 16 4.11 25.05 51.07
C LEU A 16 2.67 25.46 51.43
N ILE A 17 1.71 24.55 51.32
CA ILE A 17 0.33 24.74 51.80
C ILE A 17 0.34 24.98 53.32
N SER A 18 1.03 24.15 54.11
CA SER A 18 1.11 24.31 55.57
C SER A 18 1.77 25.64 55.99
N LEU A 19 2.84 26.06 55.29
CA LEU A 19 3.52 27.33 55.52
C LEU A 19 2.64 28.53 55.14
N SER A 20 1.87 28.44 54.06
CA SER A 20 0.98 29.52 53.63
C SER A 20 -0.21 29.74 54.58
N ILE A 21 -0.68 28.68 55.25
CA ILE A 21 -1.67 28.76 56.34
C ILE A 21 -1.04 29.43 57.57
N PHE A 22 0.19 29.04 57.93
CA PHE A 22 0.89 29.55 59.11
C PHE A 22 1.25 31.05 59.01
N PHE A 23 1.67 31.50 57.82
CA PHE A 23 2.06 32.90 57.57
C PHE A 23 0.90 33.81 57.15
N ASN A 24 -0.35 33.31 57.19
CA ASN A 24 -1.57 34.03 56.84
C ASN A 24 -1.51 34.74 55.47
N TRP A 25 -1.06 34.01 54.44
CA TRP A 25 -0.96 34.52 53.07
C TRP A 25 -2.35 34.88 52.51
N SER A 26 -2.41 35.84 51.57
CA SER A 26 -3.64 36.21 50.85
C SER A 26 -4.46 34.99 50.40
N ARG A 27 -5.78 35.02 50.63
CA ARG A 27 -6.73 33.92 50.37
C ARG A 27 -6.66 33.35 48.95
N TRP A 28 -6.30 34.17 47.97
CA TRP A 28 -6.17 33.77 46.57
C TRP A 28 -4.97 32.84 46.32
N ALA A 29 -3.86 33.06 47.04
CA ALA A 29 -2.63 32.28 46.86
C ALA A 29 -2.79 30.84 47.37
N TYR A 30 -3.46 30.66 48.51
CA TYR A 30 -3.74 29.32 49.07
C TYR A 30 -4.67 28.50 48.17
N SER A 31 -5.70 29.12 47.59
CA SER A 31 -6.62 28.45 46.64
C SER A 31 -5.90 27.94 45.39
N ILE A 32 -4.95 28.71 44.85
CA ILE A 32 -4.13 28.29 43.70
C ILE A 32 -3.25 27.09 44.05
N LEU A 33 -2.64 27.10 45.25
CA LEU A 33 -1.82 25.99 45.72
C LEU A 33 -2.62 24.70 45.88
N ILE A 34 -3.83 24.75 46.44
CA ILE A 34 -4.71 23.58 46.54
C ILE A 34 -4.99 22.98 45.16
N ILE A 35 -5.36 23.81 44.18
CA ILE A 35 -5.67 23.34 42.82
C ILE A 35 -4.45 22.67 42.17
N LEU A 36 -3.26 23.21 42.37
CA LEU A 36 -2.00 22.61 41.89
C LEU A 36 -1.72 21.25 42.55
N THR A 37 -2.00 21.11 43.85
CA THR A 37 -1.81 19.84 44.56
C THR A 37 -2.82 18.77 44.17
N THR A 38 -4.08 19.12 43.96
CA THR A 38 -5.10 18.17 43.49
C THR A 38 -4.79 17.69 42.07
N LEU A 39 -4.31 18.59 41.21
CA LEU A 39 -3.87 18.24 39.86
C LEU A 39 -2.69 17.26 39.88
N THR A 40 -1.65 17.53 40.67
CA THR A 40 -0.48 16.64 40.75
C THR A 40 -0.82 15.27 41.38
N PHE A 41 -1.70 15.24 42.39
CA PHE A 41 -2.18 14.00 42.97
C PHE A 41 -2.98 13.15 41.96
N SER A 42 -3.90 13.78 41.20
CA SER A 42 -4.69 13.06 40.18
C SER A 42 -3.82 12.45 39.07
N LEU A 43 -2.75 13.14 38.68
CA LEU A 43 -1.76 12.63 37.73
C LEU A 43 -0.99 11.42 38.28
N GLN A 44 -0.58 11.46 39.56
CA GLN A 44 0.11 10.35 40.21
C GLN A 44 -0.78 9.10 40.34
N VAL A 45 -2.04 9.26 40.75
CA VAL A 45 -3.02 8.17 40.82
C VAL A 45 -3.27 7.56 39.45
N SER A 46 -3.42 8.40 38.41
CA SER A 46 -3.60 7.93 37.03
C SER A 46 -2.40 7.10 36.55
N PHE A 47 -1.18 7.52 36.90
CA PHE A 47 0.04 6.78 36.55
C PHE A 47 0.11 5.41 37.24
N LEU A 48 -0.25 5.33 38.53
CA LEU A 48 -0.32 4.07 39.27
C LEU A 48 -1.36 3.12 38.70
N TYR A 49 -2.53 3.66 38.32
CA TYR A 49 -3.60 2.88 37.70
C TYR A 49 -3.16 2.29 36.36
N VAL A 50 -2.55 3.10 35.49
CA VAL A 50 -1.99 2.63 34.20
C VAL A 50 -0.93 1.55 34.42
N ASN A 51 -0.03 1.73 35.39
CA ASN A 51 0.98 0.73 35.71
C ASN A 51 0.36 -0.62 36.16
N SER A 52 -0.71 -0.57 36.96
CA SER A 52 -1.44 -1.76 37.39
C SER A 52 -2.10 -2.52 36.23
N LEU A 53 -2.65 -1.79 35.25
CA LEU A 53 -3.25 -2.37 34.06
C LEU A 53 -2.20 -3.01 33.15
N ILE A 54 -1.05 -2.38 33.00
CA ILE A 54 0.06 -2.92 32.22
C ILE A 54 0.55 -4.23 32.85
N LYS A 55 0.80 -4.25 34.17
CA LYS A 55 1.22 -5.47 34.90
C LYS A 55 0.24 -6.63 34.72
N LYS A 56 -1.07 -6.36 34.77
CA LYS A 56 -2.11 -7.37 34.56
C LYS A 56 -2.13 -7.93 33.13
N LYS A 57 -1.82 -7.11 32.12
CA LYS A 57 -1.92 -7.51 30.70
C LYS A 57 -0.65 -8.11 30.12
N THR A 58 0.53 -7.76 30.64
CA THR A 58 1.80 -8.21 30.05
C THR A 58 2.38 -9.44 30.73
N GLY A 59 1.91 -9.82 31.92
CA GLY A 59 2.39 -11.01 32.65
C GLY A 59 3.86 -10.90 33.11
N ILE A 60 4.49 -9.73 32.95
CA ILE A 60 5.89 -9.51 33.28
C ILE A 60 5.99 -9.27 34.80
N GLN A 61 6.63 -10.21 35.50
CA GLN A 61 6.88 -10.13 36.95
C GLN A 61 8.01 -9.17 37.33
N GLU A 62 8.81 -8.72 36.36
CA GLU A 62 9.86 -7.74 36.59
C GLU A 62 9.28 -6.34 36.83
N ASN A 63 9.77 -5.66 37.88
CA ASN A 63 9.46 -4.27 38.16
C ASN A 63 10.04 -3.37 37.05
N PHE A 64 9.29 -3.23 35.96
CA PHE A 64 9.55 -2.26 34.90
C PHE A 64 9.58 -0.86 35.51
N ARG A 65 10.76 -0.40 35.92
CA ARG A 65 11.06 1.00 36.24
C ARG A 65 11.12 1.75 34.92
N LEU A 66 9.97 1.99 34.32
CA LEU A 66 9.87 2.88 33.18
C LEU A 66 10.29 4.27 33.66
N LEU A 67 11.42 4.78 33.15
CA LEU A 67 11.81 6.16 33.38
C LEU A 67 10.65 7.05 32.88
N PRO A 68 9.93 7.76 33.76
CA PRO A 68 8.69 8.46 33.38
C PRO A 68 8.93 9.50 32.28
N LEU A 69 10.16 10.04 32.21
CA LEU A 69 10.61 10.96 31.17
C LEU A 69 10.69 10.36 29.76
N LYS A 70 11.01 9.07 29.62
CA LYS A 70 11.16 8.42 28.31
C LYS A 70 9.89 7.70 27.86
N PHE A 71 9.01 7.34 28.79
CA PHE A 71 7.75 6.66 28.49
C PHE A 71 6.84 7.48 27.56
N GLY A 72 6.70 8.78 27.80
CA GLY A 72 5.97 9.67 26.90
C GLY A 72 6.56 9.66 25.49
N PHE A 73 7.88 9.76 25.37
CA PHE A 73 8.59 9.71 24.08
C PHE A 73 8.36 8.38 23.35
N TYR A 74 8.37 7.24 24.05
CA TYR A 74 8.07 5.94 23.43
C TYR A 74 6.62 5.82 22.96
N ILE A 75 5.66 6.35 23.72
CA ILE A 75 4.25 6.39 23.29
C ILE A 75 4.09 7.29 22.06
N PHE A 76 4.67 8.50 22.07
CA PHE A 76 4.62 9.42 20.94
C PHE A 76 5.24 8.81 19.68
N ASN A 77 6.40 8.15 19.80
CA ASN A 77 7.01 7.45 18.67
C ASN A 77 6.12 6.33 18.13
N ARG A 78 5.44 5.59 19.01
CA ARG A 78 4.53 4.53 18.58
C ARG A 78 3.28 5.07 17.90
N ILE A 79 2.71 6.18 18.41
CA ILE A 79 1.60 6.88 17.75
C ILE A 79 2.03 7.40 16.38
N ASN A 80 3.19 8.05 16.28
CA ASN A 80 3.72 8.55 15.01
C ASN A 80 3.99 7.41 14.01
N SER A 81 4.49 6.27 14.48
CA SER A 81 4.68 5.09 13.64
C SER A 81 3.34 4.52 13.14
N ILE A 82 2.32 4.48 13.99
CA ILE A 82 0.97 4.03 13.61
C ILE A 82 0.38 5.00 12.60
N LEU A 83 0.48 6.31 12.82
CA LEU A 83 0.00 7.35 11.89
C LEU A 83 0.70 7.27 10.53
N LYS A 84 2.00 6.98 10.51
CA LYS A 84 2.75 6.78 9.27
C LYS A 84 2.28 5.53 8.52
N MET A 85 2.15 4.41 9.22
CA MET A 85 1.64 3.15 8.64
C MET A 85 0.21 3.31 8.12
N THR A 86 -0.68 3.94 8.89
CA THR A 86 -2.06 4.18 8.45
C THR A 86 -2.10 5.15 7.28
N SER A 87 -1.27 6.20 7.26
CA SER A 87 -1.16 7.11 6.12
C SER A 87 -0.75 6.39 4.84
N GLU A 88 0.23 5.49 4.90
CA GLU A 88 0.65 4.68 3.74
C GLU A 88 -0.50 3.79 3.22
N VAL A 89 -1.25 3.14 4.12
CA VAL A 89 -2.44 2.34 3.76
C VAL A 89 -3.55 3.22 3.18
N PHE A 90 -3.81 4.39 3.78
CA PHE A 90 -4.78 5.36 3.27
C PHE A 90 -4.38 5.86 1.87
N LEU A 91 -3.10 6.09 1.60
CA LEU A 91 -2.63 6.50 0.27
C LEU A 91 -2.88 5.42 -0.78
N LYS A 92 -2.71 4.13 -0.46
CA LYS A 92 -3.05 3.03 -1.39
C LYS A 92 -4.55 3.02 -1.70
N ASN A 93 -5.40 3.13 -0.68
CA ASN A 93 -6.84 3.12 -0.86
C ASN A 93 -7.34 4.36 -1.64
N THR A 94 -6.87 5.55 -1.27
CA THR A 94 -7.19 6.80 -1.96
C THR A 94 -6.74 6.76 -3.41
N ARG A 95 -5.54 6.25 -3.69
CA ARG A 95 -5.05 6.08 -5.08
C ARG A 95 -5.95 5.14 -5.88
N ARG A 96 -6.32 3.99 -5.32
CA ARG A 96 -7.23 3.04 -5.97
C ARG A 96 -8.59 3.67 -6.25
N SER A 97 -9.14 4.42 -5.30
CA SER A 97 -10.40 5.15 -5.46
C SER A 97 -10.32 6.20 -6.56
N ASN A 98 -9.23 6.99 -6.59
CA ASN A 98 -9.01 8.01 -7.62
C ASN A 98 -8.89 7.37 -9.01
N TYR A 99 -8.11 6.29 -9.14
CA TYR A 99 -8.01 5.55 -10.40
C TYR A 99 -9.35 4.96 -10.81
N SER A 100 -10.08 4.33 -9.89
CA SER A 100 -11.41 3.79 -10.19
C SER A 100 -12.37 4.86 -10.72
N SER A 101 -12.31 6.07 -10.17
CA SER A 101 -13.13 7.22 -10.61
C SER A 101 -12.73 7.72 -12.01
N ILE A 102 -11.43 7.78 -12.29
CA ILE A 102 -10.93 8.20 -13.61
C ILE A 102 -11.32 7.18 -14.68
N TYR A 103 -11.06 5.90 -14.44
CA TYR A 103 -11.35 4.84 -15.43
C TYR A 103 -12.85 4.58 -15.61
N SER A 104 -13.68 4.81 -14.59
CA SER A 104 -15.13 4.73 -14.78
C SER A 104 -15.67 5.91 -15.59
N LYS A 105 -15.18 7.12 -15.34
CA LYS A 105 -15.65 8.35 -16.02
C LYS A 105 -15.20 8.44 -17.48
N TYR A 106 -13.99 8.00 -17.78
CA TYR A 106 -13.37 8.10 -19.11
C TYR A 106 -13.15 6.72 -19.76
N SER A 107 -14.08 5.79 -19.52
CA SER A 107 -13.95 4.39 -19.96
C SER A 107 -13.81 4.23 -21.47
N THR A 108 -14.37 5.14 -22.27
CA THR A 108 -14.30 5.13 -23.73
C THR A 108 -13.02 5.75 -24.29
N GLN A 109 -12.23 6.50 -23.51
CA GLN A 109 -11.00 7.14 -23.97
C GLN A 109 -9.72 6.56 -23.37
N ILE A 110 -9.84 5.81 -22.27
CA ILE A 110 -8.69 5.33 -21.50
C ILE A 110 -8.78 3.82 -21.32
N SER A 111 -7.66 3.13 -21.56
CA SER A 111 -7.48 1.72 -21.25
C SER A 111 -6.40 1.52 -20.17
N THR A 112 -6.47 0.40 -19.45
CA THR A 112 -5.48 0.04 -18.42
C THR A 112 -4.68 -1.20 -18.82
N ALA A 113 -3.36 -1.06 -18.79
CA ALA A 113 -2.43 -2.17 -18.96
C ALA A 113 -1.88 -2.60 -17.58
N THR A 114 -2.65 -3.39 -16.83
CA THR A 114 -2.22 -3.90 -15.51
C THR A 114 -1.66 -5.31 -15.64
N ILE A 115 -0.55 -5.62 -14.97
CA ILE A 115 0.08 -6.95 -14.99
C ILE A 115 -0.84 -8.10 -14.51
N TYR A 116 -1.93 -7.77 -13.82
CA TYR A 116 -2.93 -8.72 -13.34
C TYR A 116 -3.95 -9.14 -14.41
N LEU A 117 -4.08 -8.37 -15.50
CA LEU A 117 -5.15 -8.51 -16.48
C LEU A 117 -5.24 -9.93 -17.06
N LEU A 118 -4.11 -10.48 -17.51
CA LEU A 118 -4.05 -11.75 -18.25
C LEU A 118 -3.72 -12.95 -17.35
N ARG A 119 -3.71 -12.76 -16.03
CA ARG A 119 -3.50 -13.83 -15.04
C ARG A 119 -4.57 -14.92 -15.09
N CYS A 120 -5.81 -14.51 -15.39
CA CYS A 120 -6.97 -15.39 -15.55
C CYS A 120 -7.22 -16.33 -14.36
N ASP A 121 -6.97 -15.89 -13.12
CA ASP A 121 -7.12 -16.69 -11.89
C ASP A 121 -8.60 -16.90 -11.45
N ASN A 122 -9.55 -16.38 -12.23
CA ASN A 122 -10.97 -16.51 -11.96
C ASN A 122 -11.49 -17.91 -12.34
N LYS A 123 -12.57 -18.37 -11.70
CA LYS A 123 -13.20 -19.68 -12.00
C LYS A 123 -13.57 -19.88 -13.47
N GLU A 124 -13.82 -18.77 -14.17
CA GLU A 124 -14.21 -18.76 -15.58
C GLU A 124 -13.00 -18.72 -16.53
N GLY A 125 -11.77 -18.60 -16.02
CA GLY A 125 -10.56 -18.51 -16.84
C GLY A 125 -10.46 -17.26 -17.71
N LYS A 126 -11.27 -16.24 -17.42
CA LYS A 126 -11.34 -14.98 -18.17
C LYS A 126 -10.33 -13.95 -17.64
N PRO A 127 -9.81 -13.06 -18.51
CA PRO A 127 -9.01 -11.93 -18.07
C PRO A 127 -9.76 -11.00 -17.11
N GLU A 128 -9.04 -10.42 -16.14
CA GLU A 128 -9.61 -9.61 -15.07
C GLU A 128 -10.18 -8.29 -15.61
N ASN A 129 -11.33 -7.84 -15.09
CA ASN A 129 -11.98 -6.56 -15.46
C ASN A 129 -12.32 -6.38 -16.95
N GLN A 130 -12.42 -7.48 -17.71
CA GLN A 130 -12.86 -7.44 -19.11
C GLN A 130 -14.36 -7.73 -19.20
N ASN A 131 -15.13 -6.65 -19.41
CA ASN A 131 -16.52 -6.76 -19.83
C ASN A 131 -16.55 -7.23 -21.30
N GLU A 132 -17.62 -7.91 -21.72
CA GLU A 132 -17.80 -8.37 -23.12
C GLU A 132 -16.68 -9.31 -23.61
N TRP A 133 -16.09 -10.09 -22.69
CA TRP A 133 -15.04 -11.07 -23.03
C TRP A 133 -15.43 -12.00 -24.17
N ASP A 134 -16.71 -12.39 -24.27
CA ASP A 134 -17.19 -13.31 -25.30
C ASP A 134 -17.03 -12.73 -26.73
N GLU A 135 -17.04 -11.41 -26.89
CA GLU A 135 -16.80 -10.75 -28.18
C GLU A 135 -15.31 -10.64 -28.49
N ILE A 136 -14.53 -10.26 -27.48
CA ILE A 136 -13.07 -10.14 -27.58
C ILE A 136 -12.44 -11.52 -27.86
N GLN A 137 -12.94 -12.58 -27.23
CA GLN A 137 -12.46 -13.95 -27.37
C GLN A 137 -12.65 -14.49 -28.79
N LYS A 138 -13.73 -14.11 -29.50
CA LYS A 138 -13.96 -14.53 -30.89
C LYS A 138 -12.82 -14.09 -31.81
N ILE A 139 -12.23 -12.94 -31.51
CA ILE A 139 -11.17 -12.32 -32.31
C ILE A 139 -9.79 -12.77 -31.81
N THR A 140 -9.55 -12.66 -30.51
CA THR A 140 -8.24 -12.92 -29.88
C THR A 140 -7.95 -14.40 -29.66
N LYS A 141 -8.98 -15.26 -29.73
CA LYS A 141 -8.98 -16.67 -29.34
C LYS A 141 -8.67 -16.85 -27.85
N ASP A 142 -8.56 -18.10 -27.43
CA ASP A 142 -8.15 -18.43 -26.07
C ASP A 142 -6.72 -17.95 -25.78
N ILE A 143 -6.55 -17.31 -24.63
CA ILE A 143 -5.24 -16.87 -24.16
C ILE A 143 -4.40 -18.11 -23.85
N PRO A 144 -3.20 -18.25 -24.46
CA PRO A 144 -2.32 -19.38 -24.22
C PRO A 144 -1.89 -19.50 -22.75
N GLU A 145 -1.75 -20.73 -22.25
CA GLU A 145 -1.47 -20.98 -20.84
C GLU A 145 -0.13 -20.39 -20.38
N TYR A 146 0.89 -20.40 -21.23
CA TYR A 146 2.19 -19.81 -20.88
C TYR A 146 2.12 -18.28 -20.71
N ILE A 147 1.22 -17.57 -21.42
CA ILE A 147 0.99 -16.12 -21.19
C ILE A 147 0.42 -15.93 -19.79
N LYS A 148 -0.57 -16.75 -19.40
CA LYS A 148 -1.15 -16.70 -18.06
C LYS A 148 -0.10 -17.00 -16.99
N GLN A 149 0.78 -17.97 -17.21
CA GLN A 149 1.88 -18.30 -16.30
C GLN A 149 2.86 -17.13 -16.14
N ILE A 150 3.26 -16.48 -17.24
CA ILE A 150 4.12 -15.29 -17.19
C ILE A 150 3.43 -14.15 -16.44
N SER A 151 2.13 -13.92 -16.68
CA SER A 151 1.36 -12.92 -15.92
C SER A 151 1.25 -13.27 -14.43
N LYS A 152 1.04 -14.54 -14.07
CA LYS A 152 1.07 -14.99 -12.66
C LYS A 152 2.43 -14.74 -12.02
N TYR A 153 3.50 -15.07 -12.73
CA TYR A 153 4.85 -14.87 -12.24
C TYR A 153 5.16 -13.39 -12.04
N ALA A 154 4.88 -12.55 -13.04
CA ALA A 154 5.04 -11.10 -12.95
C ALA A 154 4.18 -10.48 -11.83
N ALA A 155 2.94 -10.94 -11.66
CA ALA A 155 2.03 -10.49 -10.60
C ALA A 155 2.44 -10.95 -9.20
N SER A 156 3.28 -12.00 -9.08
CA SER A 156 3.82 -12.46 -7.80
C SER A 156 4.97 -11.62 -7.29
N PHE A 157 5.54 -10.74 -8.14
CA PHE A 157 6.64 -9.87 -7.75
C PHE A 157 6.17 -8.76 -6.81
N ASP A 158 6.92 -8.56 -5.73
CA ASP A 158 6.67 -7.46 -4.81
C ASP A 158 6.84 -6.11 -5.52
N THR A 159 6.12 -5.09 -5.05
CA THR A 159 6.14 -3.74 -5.65
C THR A 159 7.41 -2.97 -5.27
N THR A 160 8.57 -3.61 -5.37
CA THR A 160 9.88 -3.02 -5.12
C THR A 160 10.49 -2.53 -6.42
N LEU A 161 11.02 -1.31 -6.42
CA LEU A 161 11.70 -0.72 -7.58
C LEU A 161 13.03 -1.44 -7.92
N TRP A 162 13.59 -2.17 -6.96
CA TRP A 162 14.93 -2.74 -7.03
C TRP A 162 14.85 -4.25 -7.27
N PHE A 163 15.38 -4.71 -8.40
CA PHE A 163 15.54 -6.13 -8.69
C PHE A 163 16.85 -6.62 -8.08
N SER A 164 16.77 -7.64 -7.24
CA SER A 164 17.97 -8.32 -6.75
C SER A 164 18.68 -9.07 -7.88
N ASN A 165 19.93 -9.45 -7.68
CA ASN A 165 20.62 -10.30 -8.66
C ASN A 165 19.93 -11.66 -8.83
N GLU A 166 19.29 -12.18 -7.78
CA GLU A 166 18.50 -13.40 -7.84
C GLU A 166 17.23 -13.24 -8.70
N ASP A 167 16.55 -12.10 -8.61
CA ASP A 167 15.37 -11.81 -9.44
C ASP A 167 15.75 -11.73 -10.92
N LYS A 168 16.92 -11.15 -11.22
CA LYS A 168 17.45 -11.09 -12.58
C LYS A 168 17.82 -12.47 -13.12
N THR A 169 18.50 -13.30 -12.33
CA THR A 169 18.86 -14.66 -12.76
C THR A 169 17.66 -15.60 -12.88
N LYS A 170 16.55 -15.29 -12.21
CA LYS A 170 15.27 -16.00 -12.38
C LYS A 170 14.41 -15.47 -13.54
N GLY A 171 14.84 -14.40 -14.22
CA GLY A 171 14.10 -13.81 -15.34
C GLY A 171 12.87 -12.99 -14.94
N MET A 172 12.79 -12.52 -13.69
CA MET A 172 11.67 -11.74 -13.19
C MET A 172 11.50 -10.42 -13.94
N LEU A 173 12.60 -9.72 -14.19
CA LEU A 173 12.57 -8.46 -14.94
C LEU A 173 12.06 -8.67 -16.36
N ASP A 174 12.58 -9.68 -17.06
CA ASP A 174 12.20 -10.01 -18.43
C ASP A 174 10.73 -10.41 -18.51
N ALA A 175 10.26 -11.25 -17.56
CA ALA A 175 8.87 -11.65 -17.47
C ALA A 175 7.94 -10.47 -17.17
N LEU A 176 8.35 -9.52 -16.32
CA LEU A 176 7.57 -8.33 -16.01
C LEU A 176 7.45 -7.40 -17.23
N ILE A 177 8.54 -7.21 -17.97
CA ILE A 177 8.54 -6.41 -19.19
C ILE A 177 7.63 -7.06 -20.24
N ALA A 178 7.85 -8.34 -20.53
CA ALA A 178 7.03 -9.10 -21.48
C ALA A 178 5.54 -9.03 -21.08
N CYS A 179 5.24 -9.22 -19.79
CA CYS A 179 3.88 -9.10 -19.27
C CYS A 179 3.26 -7.73 -19.53
N GLY A 180 4.01 -6.65 -19.33
CA GLY A 180 3.53 -5.31 -19.66
C GLY A 180 3.21 -5.15 -21.14
N GLU A 181 4.06 -5.68 -22.02
CA GLU A 181 3.93 -5.51 -23.47
C GLU A 181 2.74 -6.25 -24.06
N PHE A 182 2.63 -7.55 -23.81
CA PHE A 182 1.50 -8.31 -24.34
C PHE A 182 0.18 -7.88 -23.68
N THR A 183 0.21 -7.42 -22.43
CA THR A 183 -0.98 -6.89 -21.75
C THR A 183 -1.41 -5.55 -22.34
N ALA A 184 -0.47 -4.65 -22.64
CA ALA A 184 -0.78 -3.40 -23.30
C ALA A 184 -1.42 -3.66 -24.68
N CYS A 185 -0.81 -4.55 -25.48
CA CYS A 185 -1.34 -4.99 -26.77
C CYS A 185 -2.77 -5.52 -26.66
N PHE A 186 -3.02 -6.45 -25.75
CA PHE A 186 -4.35 -7.02 -25.52
C PHE A 186 -5.35 -5.96 -25.01
N SER A 187 -4.94 -5.09 -24.08
CA SER A 187 -5.80 -4.05 -23.52
C SER A 187 -6.23 -3.02 -24.58
N LEU A 188 -5.40 -2.79 -25.60
CA LEU A 188 -5.72 -1.93 -26.73
C LEU A 188 -6.73 -2.61 -27.67
N ILE A 189 -6.52 -3.90 -28.00
CA ILE A 189 -7.48 -4.68 -28.80
C ILE A 189 -8.85 -4.68 -28.14
N ALA A 190 -8.91 -5.03 -26.85
CA ALA A 190 -10.14 -5.04 -26.09
C ALA A 190 -10.84 -3.67 -26.07
N HIS A 191 -10.07 -2.59 -25.95
CA HIS A 191 -10.61 -1.23 -25.97
C HIS A 191 -11.17 -0.83 -27.33
N LEU A 192 -10.48 -1.17 -28.43
CA LEU A 192 -10.93 -0.90 -29.79
C LEU A 192 -12.22 -1.65 -30.14
N ILE A 193 -12.29 -2.94 -29.83
CA ILE A 193 -13.49 -3.76 -30.06
C ILE A 193 -14.67 -3.20 -29.27
N ARG A 194 -14.44 -2.82 -28.01
CA ARG A 194 -15.53 -2.41 -27.12
C ARG A 194 -16.13 -1.05 -27.44
N PHE A 195 -15.31 -0.08 -27.85
CA PHE A 195 -15.75 1.32 -27.97
C PHE A 195 -15.64 1.91 -29.38
N HIS A 196 -14.92 1.25 -30.28
CA HIS A 196 -14.61 1.79 -31.60
C HIS A 196 -14.84 0.80 -32.75
N ASP A 197 -15.57 -0.30 -32.54
CA ASP A 197 -15.82 -1.31 -33.59
C ASP A 197 -16.42 -0.68 -34.86
N GLU A 198 -17.40 0.23 -34.70
CA GLU A 198 -18.04 0.96 -35.80
C GLU A 198 -17.08 1.94 -36.53
N ASP A 199 -16.03 2.40 -35.85
CA ASP A 199 -15.02 3.32 -36.38
C ASP A 199 -13.93 2.57 -37.18
N ILE A 200 -13.82 1.24 -37.03
CA ILE A 200 -12.85 0.40 -37.74
C ILE A 200 -13.34 0.17 -39.19
N LYS A 201 -13.14 1.18 -40.02
CA LYS A 201 -13.48 1.13 -41.46
C LYS A 201 -12.30 0.63 -42.30
N PRO A 202 -12.52 -0.26 -43.28
CA PRO A 202 -11.46 -0.71 -44.19
C PRO A 202 -10.73 0.47 -44.84
N GLY A 203 -9.40 0.48 -44.75
CA GLY A 203 -8.55 1.56 -45.29
C GLY A 203 -8.39 2.79 -44.38
N GLY A 204 -9.07 2.85 -43.23
CA GLY A 204 -8.87 3.90 -42.24
C GLY A 204 -7.62 3.71 -41.38
N VAL A 205 -7.15 4.79 -40.73
CA VAL A 205 -5.99 4.76 -39.80
C VAL A 205 -6.27 3.84 -38.61
N LEU A 206 -7.48 3.85 -38.07
CA LEU A 206 -7.83 3.00 -36.95
C LEU A 206 -7.79 1.51 -37.33
N ASN A 207 -8.18 1.19 -38.57
CA ASN A 207 -8.11 -0.17 -39.09
C ASN A 207 -6.68 -0.66 -39.28
N SER A 208 -5.73 0.20 -39.70
CA SER A 208 -4.33 -0.22 -39.77
C SER A 208 -3.74 -0.45 -38.37
N ILE A 209 -4.06 0.40 -37.40
CA ILE A 209 -3.67 0.19 -35.99
C ILE A 209 -4.25 -1.12 -35.47
N TYR A 210 -5.53 -1.37 -35.72
CA TYR A 210 -6.20 -2.59 -35.28
C TYR A 210 -5.56 -3.85 -35.87
N ILE A 211 -5.32 -3.88 -37.18
CA ILE A 211 -4.66 -5.00 -37.86
C ILE A 211 -3.24 -5.22 -37.31
N ASN A 212 -2.44 -4.16 -37.19
CA ASN A 212 -1.08 -4.26 -36.65
C ASN A 212 -1.07 -4.79 -35.22
N THR A 213 -2.03 -4.36 -34.39
CA THR A 213 -2.14 -4.82 -33.00
C THR A 213 -2.55 -6.29 -32.94
N LEU A 214 -3.45 -6.75 -33.82
CA LEU A 214 -3.82 -8.16 -33.93
C LEU A 214 -2.66 -9.04 -34.41
N GLU A 215 -1.86 -8.58 -35.37
CA GLU A 215 -0.66 -9.29 -35.81
C GLU A 215 0.36 -9.38 -34.68
N LEU A 216 0.60 -8.28 -33.98
CA LEU A 216 1.48 -8.26 -32.82
C LEU A 216 1.00 -9.20 -31.71
N TRP A 217 -0.31 -9.26 -31.45
CA TRP A 217 -0.90 -10.22 -30.52
C TRP A 217 -0.62 -11.67 -30.95
N ARG A 218 -0.74 -12.00 -32.24
CA ARG A 218 -0.39 -13.33 -32.75
C ARG A 218 1.09 -13.67 -32.55
N SER A 219 1.98 -12.69 -32.70
CA SER A 219 3.41 -12.84 -32.40
C SER A 219 3.64 -13.13 -30.92
N PHE A 220 2.95 -12.42 -30.01
CA PHE A 220 2.99 -12.72 -28.57
C PHE A 220 2.42 -14.09 -28.22
N CYS A 221 1.35 -14.51 -28.92
CA CYS A 221 0.79 -15.85 -28.83
C CYS A 221 1.68 -16.96 -29.42
N SER A 222 2.81 -16.61 -30.03
CA SER A 222 3.83 -17.57 -30.47
C SER A 222 5.07 -17.49 -29.58
N ASN A 223 5.51 -16.27 -29.27
CA ASN A 223 6.62 -15.97 -28.38
C ASN A 223 6.25 -14.76 -27.49
N PRO A 224 6.01 -14.95 -26.18
CA PRO A 224 5.63 -13.86 -25.28
C PRO A 224 6.74 -12.81 -25.09
N TYR A 225 7.99 -13.16 -25.39
CA TYR A 225 9.16 -12.28 -25.32
C TYR A 225 9.51 -11.62 -26.66
N TYR A 226 8.60 -11.65 -27.65
CA TYR A 226 8.84 -11.21 -29.03
C TYR A 226 9.50 -9.81 -29.14
N LEU A 227 8.92 -8.78 -28.51
CA LEU A 227 9.50 -7.43 -28.55
C LEU A 227 10.79 -7.31 -27.72
N LEU A 228 10.94 -8.13 -26.67
CA LEU A 228 12.16 -8.16 -25.87
C LEU A 228 13.33 -8.71 -26.72
N THR A 229 13.09 -9.77 -27.50
CA THR A 229 14.08 -10.36 -28.42
C THR A 229 14.52 -9.40 -29.54
N GLU A 230 13.67 -8.46 -29.94
CA GLU A 230 14.06 -7.42 -30.91
C GLU A 230 14.97 -6.34 -30.30
N ARG A 231 14.81 -6.05 -29.00
CA ARG A 231 15.58 -5.00 -28.31
C ARG A 231 16.89 -5.48 -27.71
N ILE A 232 16.97 -6.73 -27.30
CA ILE A 232 18.09 -7.29 -26.53
C ILE A 232 18.51 -8.62 -27.17
N PRO A 233 19.82 -8.93 -27.25
CA PRO A 233 20.29 -10.22 -27.75
C PRO A 233 19.63 -11.40 -27.03
N GLU A 234 19.19 -12.39 -27.78
CA GLU A 234 18.41 -13.53 -27.27
C GLU A 234 19.13 -14.32 -26.16
N GLN A 235 20.47 -14.32 -26.17
CA GLN A 235 21.34 -14.97 -25.18
C GLN A 235 21.25 -14.33 -23.78
N THR A 236 20.76 -13.09 -23.68
CA THR A 236 20.64 -12.35 -22.41
C THR A 236 19.27 -12.57 -21.75
N ILE A 237 18.29 -13.08 -22.49
CA ILE A 237 16.91 -13.19 -22.02
C ILE A 237 16.76 -14.46 -21.19
N THR A 238 16.39 -14.28 -19.93
CA THR A 238 16.14 -15.39 -19.03
C THR A 238 14.66 -15.78 -19.12
N ARG A 239 14.38 -16.83 -19.89
CA ARG A 239 13.02 -17.36 -20.05
C ARG A 239 12.61 -18.16 -18.82
N LEU A 240 11.33 -18.05 -18.46
CA LEU A 240 10.72 -19.00 -17.55
C LEU A 240 10.77 -20.39 -18.18
N ASN A 241 11.46 -21.32 -17.53
CA ASN A 241 11.45 -22.73 -17.94
C ASN A 241 10.01 -23.26 -17.85
N LYS A 242 9.57 -23.92 -18.93
CA LYS A 242 8.32 -24.68 -18.96
C LYS A 242 8.28 -25.76 -17.89
#